data_AF-A0A1Y4G0P4-F1
#
_entry.id   AF-A0A1Y4G0P4-F1
#
_cell.length_a   1.000
_cell.length_b   1.000
_cell.length_c   1.000
_cell.angle_alpha   90.00
_cell.angle_beta   90.00
_cell.angle_gamma   90.00
#
_symmetry.space_group_name_H-M   'P 1'
#
loop_
_entity.id
_entity.type
_entity.pdbx_description
1 polymer ?
#
loop_
_entity_poly.entity_id
_entity_poly.type
_entity_poly.pdbx_seq_one_letter_code
_entity_poly.pdbx_strand_id
1 'polypeptide(L)'
;MSEEETKVEAATEAAANNDAPMTEEAAPKKTGMKKWPIVVGVVVVVLIAAGAGFWVWHEQPSFCNAICHTPMDPYLPTYEAEPGQPSVDKWGNEVADASSMMAATHRAQEGTTCMGCHVPSLGEQISEGANWITGSYVYPLEERDLDQLTEARGLEGEQFCLNEACHNMTRDDLAGMTEDMDYNPHVSQHGEIDCSECHKAHRASVDYCTQCHTESKLPAGWLTSAEANKLQGA
;
A
#
# COMPACT_ATOMS: atom_id res chain seq x y z
N MET A 1 35.27 -76.31 -56.59
CA MET A 1 34.88 -77.72 -56.36
C MET A 1 33.68 -77.68 -55.44
N SER A 2 32.51 -78.01 -56.00
CA SER A 2 31.25 -78.47 -55.35
C SER A 2 30.61 -77.49 -54.35
N GLU A 3 29.54 -76.73 -54.62
CA GLU A 3 28.15 -77.05 -55.06
C GLU A 3 27.35 -77.99 -54.14
N GLU A 4 26.05 -77.64 -54.00
CA GLU A 4 24.90 -78.28 -53.31
C GLU A 4 24.76 -78.02 -51.79
N GLU A 5 23.81 -77.19 -51.30
CA GLU A 5 22.34 -77.38 -51.24
C GLU A 5 21.98 -78.76 -50.65
N THR A 6 21.17 -78.93 -49.60
CA THR A 6 19.75 -78.56 -49.49
C THR A 6 19.21 -79.00 -48.12
N LYS A 7 18.26 -78.21 -47.57
CA LYS A 7 16.92 -78.63 -47.10
C LYS A 7 16.80 -79.66 -45.95
N VAL A 8 16.01 -79.31 -44.93
CA VAL A 8 14.63 -79.80 -44.67
C VAL A 8 14.25 -79.48 -43.22
N GLU A 9 13.09 -78.84 -43.10
CA GLU A 9 12.34 -78.46 -41.90
C GLU A 9 11.72 -79.66 -41.15
N ALA A 10 10.98 -79.31 -40.10
CA ALA A 10 9.91 -80.06 -39.41
C ALA A 10 10.41 -80.87 -38.20
N ALA A 11 10.18 -80.35 -36.99
CA ALA A 11 8.90 -80.36 -36.26
C ALA A 11 8.61 -81.75 -35.68
N THR A 12 8.49 -81.79 -34.35
CA THR A 12 7.64 -82.67 -33.53
C THR A 12 8.06 -82.41 -32.08
N GLU A 13 7.28 -81.64 -31.34
CA GLU A 13 6.09 -82.05 -30.58
C GLU A 13 6.43 -82.40 -29.12
N ALA A 14 5.55 -81.92 -28.28
CA ALA A 14 5.61 -81.88 -26.85
C ALA A 14 5.42 -83.26 -26.20
N ALA A 15 6.04 -83.45 -25.04
CA ALA A 15 5.38 -84.13 -23.92
C ALA A 15 6.06 -83.70 -22.61
N ALA A 16 5.30 -82.96 -21.81
CA ALA A 16 5.62 -82.54 -20.46
C ALA A 16 5.40 -83.66 -19.44
N ASN A 17 6.11 -83.55 -18.31
CA ASN A 17 5.76 -83.90 -16.92
C ASN A 17 7.01 -84.44 -16.22
N ASN A 18 7.33 -84.15 -14.97
CA ASN A 18 6.92 -83.18 -13.94
C ASN A 18 7.89 -83.50 -12.79
N ASP A 19 8.48 -82.51 -12.13
CA ASP A 19 8.64 -82.47 -10.66
C ASP A 19 9.38 -81.19 -10.24
N ALA A 20 8.74 -80.46 -9.33
CA ALA A 20 8.93 -79.04 -9.00
C ALA A 20 9.94 -78.83 -7.83
N PRO A 21 9.97 -77.68 -7.10
CA PRO A 21 9.66 -76.28 -7.45
C PRO A 21 10.78 -75.31 -7.00
N MET A 22 10.89 -74.14 -7.64
CA MET A 22 11.17 -72.88 -6.92
C MET A 22 10.89 -71.71 -7.86
N THR A 23 9.66 -71.22 -7.79
CA THR A 23 9.25 -69.94 -8.35
C THR A 23 9.99 -68.83 -7.63
N GLU A 24 11.00 -68.25 -8.28
CA GLU A 24 11.50 -66.92 -7.92
C GLU A 24 10.43 -65.92 -8.33
N GLU A 25 9.64 -65.52 -7.34
CA GLU A 25 8.65 -64.46 -7.42
C GLU A 25 9.35 -63.19 -7.93
N ALA A 26 8.97 -62.73 -9.12
CA ALA A 26 9.49 -61.50 -9.69
C ALA A 26 9.18 -60.34 -8.72
N ALA A 27 10.22 -59.81 -8.08
CA ALA A 27 10.12 -58.66 -7.21
C ALA A 27 9.35 -57.53 -7.92
N PRO A 28 8.39 -56.88 -7.25
CA PRO A 28 7.67 -55.77 -7.87
C PRO A 28 8.70 -54.69 -8.18
N LYS A 29 8.82 -54.32 -9.47
CA LYS A 29 9.57 -53.12 -9.87
C LYS A 29 8.99 -51.97 -9.06
N LYS A 30 9.75 -51.48 -8.07
CA LYS A 30 9.46 -50.21 -7.40
C LYS A 30 9.41 -49.16 -8.49
N THR A 31 8.21 -48.78 -8.91
CA THR A 31 8.00 -47.58 -9.72
C THR A 31 8.51 -46.44 -8.86
N GLY A 32 9.69 -45.92 -9.20
CA GLY A 32 10.25 -44.78 -8.50
C GLY A 32 9.20 -43.68 -8.55
N MET A 33 8.62 -43.33 -7.39
CA MET A 33 7.72 -42.18 -7.29
C MET A 33 8.46 -41.00 -7.88
N LYS A 34 8.00 -40.54 -9.04
CA LYS A 34 8.56 -39.35 -9.69
C LYS A 34 8.37 -38.23 -8.68
N LYS A 35 9.43 -37.66 -8.12
CA LYS A 35 9.32 -36.57 -7.12
C LYS A 35 8.77 -35.27 -7.72
N TRP A 36 8.57 -35.22 -9.04
CA TRP A 36 8.10 -34.04 -9.77
C TRP A 36 6.75 -33.46 -9.29
N PRO A 37 5.70 -34.24 -8.97
CA PRO A 37 4.46 -33.71 -8.40
C PRO A 37 4.68 -33.06 -7.04
N ILE A 38 5.62 -33.57 -6.23
CA ILE A 38 6.00 -32.98 -4.94
C ILE A 38 6.71 -31.65 -5.17
N VAL A 39 7.65 -31.59 -6.12
CA VAL A 39 8.36 -30.34 -6.47
C VAL A 39 7.38 -29.29 -6.98
N VAL A 40 6.48 -29.66 -7.89
CA VAL A 40 5.42 -28.76 -8.40
C VAL A 40 4.52 -28.29 -7.26
N GLY A 41 4.10 -29.21 -6.37
CA GLY A 41 3.30 -28.86 -5.19
C GLY A 41 4.00 -27.86 -4.27
N VAL A 42 5.30 -28.07 -3.99
CA VAL A 42 6.11 -27.14 -3.18
C VAL A 42 6.23 -25.78 -3.86
N VAL A 43 6.50 -25.74 -5.16
CA VAL A 43 6.59 -24.47 -5.91
C VAL A 43 5.29 -23.69 -5.85
N VAL A 44 4.14 -24.36 -6.04
CA VAL A 44 2.83 -23.71 -5.92
C VAL A 44 2.61 -23.14 -4.52
N VAL A 45 2.91 -23.89 -3.47
CA VAL A 45 2.78 -23.41 -2.08
C VAL A 45 3.69 -22.20 -1.82
N VAL A 46 4.94 -22.23 -2.30
CA VAL A 46 5.87 -21.10 -2.15
C VAL A 46 5.36 -19.86 -2.87
N LEU A 47 4.83 -19.99 -4.08
CA LEU A 47 4.27 -18.87 -4.83
C LEU A 47 3.05 -18.26 -4.14
N ILE A 48 2.16 -19.08 -3.57
CA ILE A 48 1.01 -18.59 -2.80
C ILE A 48 1.48 -17.85 -1.55
N ALA A 49 2.43 -18.42 -0.81
CA ALA A 49 2.97 -17.79 0.40
C ALA A 49 3.68 -16.46 0.08
N ALA A 50 4.48 -16.42 -0.98
CA ALA A 50 5.14 -15.20 -1.44
C ALA A 50 4.14 -14.15 -1.92
N GLY A 51 3.10 -14.55 -2.66
CA GLY A 51 2.04 -13.65 -3.11
C GLY A 51 1.26 -13.03 -1.96
N ALA A 52 0.88 -13.83 -0.96
CA ALA A 52 0.21 -13.33 0.25
C ALA A 52 1.12 -12.40 1.07
N GLY A 53 2.40 -12.77 1.23
CA GLY A 53 3.38 -11.92 1.92
C GLY A 53 3.61 -10.59 1.20
N PHE A 54 3.73 -10.61 -0.13
CA PHE A 54 3.84 -9.41 -0.95
C PHE A 54 2.58 -8.55 -0.87
N TRP A 55 1.39 -9.17 -0.87
CA TRP A 55 0.11 -8.47 -0.73
C TRP A 55 0.07 -7.64 0.55
N VAL A 56 0.42 -8.25 1.68
CA VAL A 56 0.46 -7.54 2.97
C VAL A 56 1.57 -6.49 3.00
N TRP A 57 2.73 -6.77 2.41
CA TRP A 57 3.88 -5.87 2.44
C TRP A 57 3.69 -4.62 1.58
N HIS A 58 3.03 -4.73 0.42
CA HIS A 58 2.90 -3.59 -0.49
C HIS A 58 2.04 -2.45 0.07
N GLU A 59 1.24 -2.71 1.10
CA GLU A 59 0.44 -1.71 1.82
C GLU A 59 1.21 -1.03 2.97
N GLN A 60 2.46 -1.44 3.21
CA GLN A 60 3.28 -0.93 4.32
C GLN A 60 4.16 0.24 3.92
N PRO A 61 4.46 1.19 4.84
CA PRO A 61 5.38 2.30 4.57
C PRO A 61 6.75 1.87 4.03
N SER A 62 7.25 0.72 4.47
CA SER A 62 8.52 0.14 3.99
C SER A 62 8.51 -0.20 2.49
N PHE A 63 7.36 -0.52 1.90
CA PHE A 63 7.24 -0.71 0.46
C PHE A 63 7.36 0.62 -0.29
N CYS A 64 6.68 1.66 0.19
CA CYS A 64 6.78 2.99 -0.39
C CYS A 64 8.23 3.50 -0.37
N ASN A 65 8.96 3.26 0.72
CA ASN A 65 10.38 3.57 0.83
C ASN A 65 11.25 2.77 -0.16
N ALA A 66 11.03 1.46 -0.26
CA ALA A 66 11.93 0.58 -1.00
C ALA A 66 11.66 0.58 -2.51
N ILE A 67 10.39 0.70 -2.90
CA ILE A 67 9.94 0.55 -4.29
C ILE A 67 9.60 1.91 -4.88
N CYS A 68 8.68 2.66 -4.27
CA CYS A 68 8.20 3.95 -4.79
C CYS A 68 9.01 5.16 -4.32
N HIS A 69 10.30 4.97 -4.02
CA HIS A 69 11.18 5.97 -3.40
C HIS A 69 11.10 7.35 -4.07
N THR A 70 11.29 7.48 -5.39
CA THR A 70 11.34 8.82 -6.01
C THR A 70 10.12 9.71 -5.73
N PRO A 71 8.87 9.30 -6.02
CA PRO A 71 7.70 10.13 -5.72
C PRO A 71 7.38 10.23 -4.22
N MET A 72 7.77 9.25 -3.40
CA MET A 72 7.40 9.17 -1.98
C MET A 72 8.46 9.65 -1.00
N ASP A 73 9.71 9.84 -1.44
CA ASP A 73 10.86 10.20 -0.60
C ASP A 73 10.61 11.43 0.27
N PRO A 74 9.95 12.51 -0.22
CA PRO A 74 9.67 13.66 0.63
C PRO A 74 8.51 13.43 1.62
N TYR A 75 7.63 12.47 1.35
CA TYR A 75 6.42 12.23 2.13
C TYR A 75 6.67 11.30 3.31
N LEU A 76 7.46 10.23 3.12
CA LEU A 76 7.70 9.26 4.18
C LEU A 76 8.29 9.88 5.46
N PRO A 77 9.32 10.74 5.42
CA PRO A 77 9.86 11.37 6.62
C PRO A 77 8.82 12.24 7.36
N THR A 78 7.93 12.91 6.63
CA THR A 78 6.86 13.72 7.24
C THR A 78 5.80 12.85 7.91
N TYR A 79 5.53 11.66 7.37
CA TYR A 79 4.65 10.66 7.98
C TYR A 79 5.31 10.03 9.21
N GLU A 80 6.59 9.69 9.14
CA GLU A 80 7.37 9.11 10.24
C GLU A 80 7.80 10.13 11.30
N ALA A 81 7.59 11.42 11.05
CA ALA A 81 7.91 12.48 12.00
C ALA A 81 7.21 12.22 13.35
N GLU A 82 7.89 12.56 14.43
CA GLU A 82 7.44 12.25 15.78
C GLU A 82 6.74 13.48 16.38
N PRO A 83 5.44 13.42 16.72
CA PRO A 83 4.73 14.55 17.33
C PRO A 83 5.45 15.09 18.57
N GLY A 84 5.54 16.42 18.68
CA GLY A 84 6.24 17.13 19.75
C GLY A 84 7.73 17.38 19.45
N GLN A 85 8.23 16.97 18.28
CA GLN A 85 9.60 17.22 17.84
C GLN A 85 9.65 18.10 16.59
N PRO A 86 10.72 18.90 16.38
CA PRO A 86 10.97 19.57 15.12
C PRO A 86 11.14 18.58 13.96
N SER A 87 10.74 19.00 12.77
CA SER A 87 10.83 18.21 11.53
C SER A 87 11.05 19.13 10.32
N VAL A 88 11.01 18.55 9.13
CA VAL A 88 10.79 19.26 7.87
C VAL A 88 9.49 18.79 7.22
N ASP A 89 8.90 19.64 6.37
CA ASP A 89 7.79 19.27 5.50
C ASP A 89 8.26 18.62 4.20
N LYS A 90 7.32 18.22 3.33
CA LYS A 90 7.63 17.56 2.06
C LYS A 90 8.42 18.43 1.07
N TRP A 91 8.46 19.74 1.28
CA TRP A 91 9.21 20.69 0.46
C TRP A 91 10.55 21.06 1.08
N GLY A 92 10.87 20.50 2.25
CA GLY A 92 12.09 20.77 3.00
C GLY A 92 12.05 22.04 3.85
N ASN A 93 10.87 22.64 4.05
CA ASN A 93 10.73 23.77 4.98
C ASN A 93 10.75 23.25 6.43
N GLU A 94 11.28 24.05 7.35
CA GLU A 94 11.29 23.70 8.77
C GLU A 94 9.87 23.66 9.36
N VAL A 95 9.58 22.61 10.13
CA VAL A 95 8.36 22.46 10.91
C VAL A 95 8.76 22.44 12.38
N ALA A 96 8.30 23.43 13.14
CA ALA A 96 8.70 23.60 14.54
C ALA A 96 8.27 22.43 15.44
N ASP A 97 7.10 21.85 15.15
CA ASP A 97 6.53 20.71 15.87
C ASP A 97 5.73 19.83 14.90
N ALA A 98 6.14 18.58 14.72
CA ALA A 98 5.47 17.63 13.84
C ALA A 98 4.00 17.34 14.22
N SER A 99 3.57 17.73 15.42
CA SER A 99 2.15 17.71 15.80
C SER A 99 1.27 18.58 14.90
N SER A 100 1.84 19.54 14.16
CA SER A 100 1.10 20.34 13.18
C SER A 100 0.93 19.66 11.82
N MET A 101 1.50 18.47 11.62
CA MET A 101 1.32 17.64 10.43
C MET A 101 0.31 16.51 10.71
N MET A 102 -0.77 16.45 9.93
CA MET A 102 -1.81 15.43 10.13
C MET A 102 -1.28 14.01 9.94
N ALA A 103 -0.38 13.79 8.98
CA ALA A 103 0.15 12.46 8.68
C ALA A 103 0.93 11.88 9.87
N ALA A 104 1.79 12.70 10.50
CA ALA A 104 2.56 12.33 11.68
C ALA A 104 1.65 11.98 12.87
N THR A 105 0.63 12.80 13.11
CA THR A 105 -0.31 12.61 14.23
C THR A 105 -1.20 11.38 14.03
N HIS A 106 -1.76 11.17 12.83
CA HIS A 106 -2.59 10.00 12.55
C HIS A 106 -1.78 8.69 12.55
N ARG A 107 -0.52 8.71 12.10
CA ARG A 107 0.39 7.57 12.29
C ARG A 107 0.59 7.28 13.77
N ALA A 108 1.00 8.28 14.54
CA ALA A 108 1.47 8.07 15.91
C ALA A 108 0.34 7.75 16.89
N GLN A 109 -0.85 8.35 16.70
CA GLN A 109 -1.97 8.21 17.62
C GLN A 109 -2.93 7.08 17.21
N GLU A 110 -3.19 6.92 15.92
CA GLU A 110 -4.19 5.98 15.40
C GLU A 110 -3.59 4.79 14.65
N GLY A 111 -2.26 4.76 14.46
CA GLY A 111 -1.59 3.71 13.67
C GLY A 111 -2.00 3.71 12.19
N THR A 112 -2.52 4.83 11.69
CA THR A 112 -2.99 4.93 10.30
C THR A 112 -1.80 4.81 9.35
N THR A 113 -1.92 3.96 8.33
CA THR A 113 -0.89 3.77 7.29
C THR A 113 -1.11 4.74 6.13
N CYS A 114 -0.14 4.82 5.21
CA CYS A 114 -0.27 5.62 3.98
C CYS A 114 -1.59 5.31 3.25
N MET A 115 -1.92 4.02 3.14
CA MET A 115 -3.11 3.51 2.46
C MET A 115 -4.40 3.64 3.27
N GLY A 116 -4.31 3.98 4.56
CA GLY A 116 -5.47 4.32 5.38
C GLY A 116 -6.07 5.67 4.98
N CYS A 117 -5.23 6.61 4.54
CA CYS A 117 -5.64 7.91 4.03
C CYS A 117 -5.69 7.94 2.50
N HIS A 118 -4.64 7.48 1.83
CA HIS A 118 -4.58 7.36 0.37
C HIS A 118 -5.14 6.01 -0.04
N VAL A 119 -6.45 5.89 -0.19
CA VAL A 119 -7.12 4.64 -0.57
C VAL A 119 -7.32 4.59 -2.09
N PRO A 120 -6.39 4.00 -2.88
CA PRO A 120 -6.54 3.92 -4.31
C PRO A 120 -7.51 2.80 -4.70
N SER A 121 -8.18 3.01 -5.83
CA SER A 121 -8.84 1.96 -6.57
C SER A 121 -7.83 0.97 -7.15
N LEU A 122 -8.30 -0.23 -7.52
CA LEU A 122 -7.46 -1.21 -8.21
C LEU A 122 -6.92 -0.67 -9.55
N GLY A 123 -7.71 0.15 -10.25
CA GLY A 123 -7.30 0.76 -11.52
C GLY A 123 -6.15 1.74 -11.34
N GLU A 124 -6.20 2.56 -10.29
CA GLU A 124 -5.12 3.49 -9.94
C GLU A 124 -3.85 2.75 -9.56
N GLN A 125 -3.92 1.72 -8.71
CA GLN A 125 -2.74 0.92 -8.34
C GLN A 125 -2.06 0.27 -9.56
N ILE A 126 -2.84 -0.23 -10.52
CA ILE A 126 -2.30 -0.77 -11.78
C ILE A 126 -1.63 0.33 -12.60
N SER A 127 -2.28 1.49 -12.72
CA SER A 127 -1.76 2.64 -13.48
C SER A 127 -0.49 3.20 -12.86
N GLU A 128 -0.46 3.38 -11.54
CA GLU A 128 0.71 3.82 -10.78
C GLU A 128 1.88 2.85 -10.94
N GLY A 129 1.63 1.54 -10.82
CA GLY A 129 2.66 0.52 -11.05
C GLY A 129 3.22 0.55 -12.49
N ALA A 130 2.35 0.74 -13.49
CA ALA A 130 2.78 0.87 -14.88
C ALA A 130 3.63 2.13 -15.09
N ASN A 131 3.16 3.28 -14.60
CA ASN A 131 3.87 4.56 -14.67
C ASN A 131 5.21 4.51 -13.94
N TRP A 132 5.28 3.82 -12.80
CA TRP A 132 6.54 3.58 -12.09
C TRP A 132 7.53 2.79 -12.95
N ILE A 133 7.11 1.67 -13.53
CA ILE A 133 7.95 0.81 -14.38
C ILE A 133 8.44 1.55 -15.64
N THR A 134 7.58 2.36 -16.26
CA THR A 134 7.93 3.12 -17.48
C THR A 134 8.69 4.41 -17.19
N GLY A 135 8.75 4.85 -15.93
CA GLY A 135 9.27 6.16 -15.55
C GLY A 135 8.35 7.33 -15.89
N SER A 136 7.07 7.06 -16.16
CA SER A 136 6.06 8.06 -16.54
C SER A 136 5.25 8.59 -15.34
N TYR A 137 5.77 8.46 -14.12
CA TYR A 137 5.12 8.97 -12.92
C TYR A 137 5.25 10.49 -12.80
N VAL A 138 4.31 11.11 -12.09
CA VAL A 138 4.34 12.56 -11.81
C VAL A 138 5.37 12.85 -10.73
N TYR A 139 6.21 13.86 -10.97
CA TYR A 139 7.20 14.33 -10.01
C TYR A 139 7.49 15.84 -10.22
N PRO A 140 7.46 16.67 -9.17
CA PRO A 140 7.11 16.33 -7.79
C PRO A 140 5.61 16.01 -7.63
N LEU A 141 5.25 15.22 -6.62
CA LEU A 141 3.84 15.04 -6.26
C LEU A 141 3.33 16.31 -5.55
N GLU A 142 2.21 16.83 -6.02
CA GLU A 142 1.53 17.97 -5.40
C GLU A 142 0.70 17.54 -4.19
N GLU A 143 0.27 18.49 -3.37
CA GLU A 143 -0.72 18.18 -2.32
C GLU A 143 -2.05 17.88 -3.00
N ARG A 144 -2.70 16.79 -2.61
CA ARG A 144 -4.04 16.47 -3.10
C ARG A 144 -5.08 17.22 -2.28
N ASP A 145 -6.06 17.78 -2.96
CA ASP A 145 -7.28 18.25 -2.31
C ASP A 145 -8.16 17.06 -1.88
N LEU A 146 -9.22 17.35 -1.12
CA LEU A 146 -10.08 16.29 -0.58
C LEU A 146 -10.87 15.57 -1.67
N ASP A 147 -11.35 16.29 -2.69
CA ASP A 147 -12.08 15.70 -3.81
C ASP A 147 -11.23 14.70 -4.56
N GLN A 148 -9.97 15.03 -4.83
CA GLN A 148 -9.00 14.12 -5.43
C GLN A 148 -8.74 12.89 -4.56
N LEU A 149 -8.81 13.01 -3.24
CA LEU A 149 -8.59 11.88 -2.31
C LEU A 149 -9.83 11.00 -2.16
N THR A 150 -11.02 11.49 -2.49
CA THR A 150 -12.28 10.77 -2.38
C THR A 150 -12.83 10.28 -3.71
N GLU A 151 -12.37 10.83 -4.84
CA GLU A 151 -12.82 10.51 -6.20
C GLU A 151 -12.88 9.00 -6.47
N ALA A 152 -11.79 8.29 -6.16
CA ALA A 152 -11.68 6.83 -6.37
C ALA A 152 -12.73 6.01 -5.59
N ARG A 153 -13.23 6.57 -4.48
CA ARG A 153 -14.22 5.95 -3.60
C ARG A 153 -15.65 6.43 -3.87
N GLY A 154 -15.83 7.43 -4.75
CA GLY A 154 -17.12 8.06 -5.02
C GLY A 154 -17.71 8.76 -3.81
N LEU A 155 -16.85 9.36 -2.99
CA LEU A 155 -17.24 10.10 -1.78
C LEU A 155 -17.08 11.61 -2.01
N GLU A 156 -17.85 12.41 -1.29
CA GLU A 156 -17.68 13.87 -1.24
C GLU A 156 -16.45 14.23 -0.39
N GLY A 157 -15.82 15.37 -0.65
CA GLY A 157 -14.55 15.75 -0.01
C GLY A 157 -14.57 15.68 1.53
N GLU A 158 -15.63 16.16 2.19
CA GLU A 158 -15.71 16.13 3.66
C GLU A 158 -15.79 14.71 4.25
N GLN A 159 -16.31 13.74 3.49
CA GLN A 159 -16.40 12.33 3.90
C GLN A 159 -15.03 11.67 3.99
N PHE A 160 -13.99 12.31 3.44
CA PHE A 160 -12.61 11.93 3.69
C PHE A 160 -12.30 11.86 5.19
N CYS A 161 -12.71 12.90 5.93
CA CYS A 161 -12.49 13.03 7.37
C CYS A 161 -13.71 12.53 8.17
N LEU A 162 -14.91 12.99 7.79
CA LEU A 162 -16.15 12.80 8.52
C LEU A 162 -16.86 11.52 8.06
N ASN A 163 -16.52 10.40 8.68
CA ASN A 163 -17.12 9.09 8.41
C ASN A 163 -17.09 8.18 9.64
N GLU A 164 -17.81 7.06 9.58
CA GLU A 164 -17.94 6.12 10.71
C GLU A 164 -16.60 5.53 11.20
N ALA A 165 -15.58 5.45 10.34
CA ALA A 165 -14.29 4.85 10.65
C ALA A 165 -13.27 5.86 11.22
N CYS A 166 -13.44 7.15 10.95
CA CYS A 166 -12.53 8.22 11.34
C CYS A 166 -13.22 9.19 12.30
N HIS A 167 -13.58 10.39 11.85
CA HIS A 167 -14.30 11.36 12.66
C HIS A 167 -15.81 11.14 12.52
N ASN A 168 -16.35 10.21 13.32
CA ASN A 168 -17.79 9.88 13.31
C ASN A 168 -18.62 10.98 14.01
N MET A 169 -18.70 12.14 13.36
CA MET A 169 -19.35 13.34 13.84
C MET A 169 -19.71 14.25 12.66
N THR A 170 -20.54 15.24 12.95
CA THR A 170 -20.93 16.27 11.98
C THR A 170 -20.11 17.54 12.15
N ARG A 171 -20.21 18.46 11.18
CA ARG A 171 -19.63 19.81 11.33
C ARG A 171 -20.26 20.59 12.48
N ASP A 172 -21.55 20.39 12.76
CA ASP A 172 -22.22 21.01 13.90
C ASP A 172 -21.65 20.51 15.24
N ASP A 173 -21.30 19.23 15.33
CA ASP A 173 -20.63 18.68 16.51
C ASP A 173 -19.24 19.31 16.71
N LEU A 174 -18.46 19.48 15.62
CA LEU A 174 -17.16 20.16 15.66
C LEU A 174 -17.29 21.64 16.07
N ALA A 175 -18.29 22.33 15.55
CA ALA A 175 -18.61 23.69 15.96
C ALA A 175 -18.94 23.74 17.45
N GLY A 176 -19.76 22.82 17.95
CA GLY A 176 -20.06 22.71 19.39
C GLY A 176 -18.82 22.45 20.25
N MET A 177 -17.91 21.58 19.80
CA MET A 177 -16.64 21.30 20.53
C MET A 177 -15.67 22.48 20.60
N THR A 178 -15.86 23.48 19.75
CA THR A 178 -15.01 24.66 19.66
C THR A 178 -15.74 25.96 20.00
N GLU A 179 -16.90 25.86 20.68
CA GLU A 179 -17.75 27.00 21.04
C GLU A 179 -17.07 28.03 21.95
N ASP A 180 -16.10 27.60 22.76
CA ASP A 180 -15.37 28.45 23.70
C ASP A 180 -14.24 29.27 23.03
N MET A 181 -14.00 29.10 21.73
CA MET A 181 -13.01 29.88 20.99
C MET A 181 -13.59 31.24 20.59
N ASP A 182 -12.81 32.32 20.77
CA ASP A 182 -13.20 33.69 20.36
C ASP A 182 -13.60 33.76 18.87
N TYR A 183 -12.89 33.00 18.05
CA TYR A 183 -13.23 32.73 16.65
C TYR A 183 -13.33 31.22 16.48
N ASN A 184 -14.56 30.72 16.32
CA ASN A 184 -14.79 29.30 16.13
C ASN A 184 -14.50 28.91 14.66
N PRO A 185 -13.42 28.15 14.39
CA PRO A 185 -12.99 27.84 13.02
C PRO A 185 -13.90 26.82 12.32
N HIS A 186 -14.80 26.16 13.05
CA HIS A 186 -15.70 25.13 12.51
C HIS A 186 -17.11 25.65 12.23
N VAL A 187 -17.42 26.91 12.56
CA VAL A 187 -18.67 27.56 12.12
C VAL A 187 -18.49 28.13 10.71
N SER A 188 -19.41 27.82 9.81
CA SER A 188 -19.41 28.24 8.41
C SER A 188 -19.83 29.70 8.18
N GLN A 189 -19.28 30.65 8.94
CA GLN A 189 -19.60 32.09 8.84
C GLN A 189 -19.23 32.68 7.46
N HIS A 190 -18.28 32.05 6.77
CA HIS A 190 -17.79 32.44 5.44
C HIS A 190 -18.11 31.40 4.36
N GLY A 191 -19.12 30.57 4.59
CA GLY A 191 -19.41 29.39 3.78
C GLY A 191 -18.67 28.14 4.29
N GLU A 192 -18.89 27.04 3.59
CA GLU A 192 -18.21 25.79 3.88
C GLU A 192 -16.79 25.84 3.32
N ILE A 193 -15.82 25.62 4.21
CA ILE A 193 -14.40 25.58 3.89
C ILE A 193 -13.93 24.14 4.13
N ASP A 194 -13.20 23.60 3.16
CA ASP A 194 -12.66 22.26 3.24
C ASP A 194 -11.67 22.12 4.39
N CYS A 195 -11.70 20.96 5.04
CA CYS A 195 -10.79 20.67 6.16
C CYS A 195 -9.32 20.86 5.76
N SER A 196 -9.00 20.52 4.50
CA SER A 196 -7.64 20.60 3.95
C SER A 196 -7.12 22.02 3.77
N GLU A 197 -7.97 23.06 3.80
CA GLU A 197 -7.52 24.45 3.73
C GLU A 197 -6.69 24.82 4.97
N CYS A 198 -7.09 24.30 6.14
CA CYS A 198 -6.39 24.52 7.40
C CYS A 198 -5.49 23.34 7.79
N HIS A 199 -6.04 22.12 7.78
CA HIS A 199 -5.37 20.90 8.25
C HIS A 199 -4.51 20.30 7.14
N LYS A 200 -3.19 20.51 7.22
CA LYS A 200 -2.24 20.02 6.23
C LYS A 200 -1.62 18.69 6.68
N ALA A 201 -1.52 17.74 5.75
CA ALA A 201 -1.04 16.40 6.06
C ALA A 201 0.47 16.30 6.21
N HIS A 202 1.19 16.78 5.21
CA HIS A 202 2.65 16.61 5.06
C HIS A 202 3.44 17.91 5.15
N ARG A 203 2.81 18.95 5.72
CA ARG A 203 3.42 20.23 6.11
C ARG A 203 2.68 20.80 7.31
N ALA A 204 3.26 21.82 7.94
CA ALA A 204 2.62 22.49 9.06
C ALA A 204 1.23 23.01 8.64
N SER A 205 0.23 22.69 9.46
CA SER A 205 -1.13 23.18 9.29
C SER A 205 -1.19 24.70 9.43
N VAL A 206 -2.17 25.30 8.76
CA VAL A 206 -2.27 26.75 8.59
C VAL A 206 -3.57 27.23 9.22
N ASP A 207 -3.49 28.25 10.06
CA ASP A 207 -4.68 28.95 10.52
C ASP A 207 -5.16 29.89 9.40
N TYR A 208 -6.10 29.40 8.59
CA TYR A 208 -6.67 30.13 7.46
C TYR A 208 -7.32 31.47 7.89
N CYS A 209 -7.84 31.55 9.11
CA CYS A 209 -8.47 32.78 9.62
C CYS A 209 -7.49 33.96 9.61
N THR A 210 -6.20 33.68 9.84
CA THR A 210 -5.14 34.70 9.88
C THR A 210 -4.87 35.37 8.53
N GLN A 211 -5.48 34.90 7.44
CA GLN A 211 -5.52 35.62 6.17
C GLN A 211 -6.14 37.02 6.33
N CYS A 212 -7.13 37.15 7.22
CA CYS A 212 -7.85 38.40 7.48
C CYS A 212 -7.85 38.78 8.98
N HIS A 213 -7.87 37.80 9.88
CA HIS A 213 -7.96 37.94 11.33
C HIS A 213 -6.61 37.67 11.99
N THR A 214 -5.71 38.64 11.94
CA THR A 214 -4.35 38.51 12.51
C THR A 214 -4.32 38.26 14.01
N GLU A 215 -5.42 38.54 14.69
CA GLU A 215 -5.64 38.30 16.11
C GLU A 215 -6.08 36.86 16.44
N SER A 216 -6.37 36.03 15.43
CA SER A 216 -6.73 34.62 15.63
C SER A 216 -5.65 33.89 16.42
N LYS A 217 -6.09 33.07 17.36
CA LYS A 217 -5.18 32.33 18.24
C LYS A 217 -4.63 31.11 17.50
N LEU A 218 -3.38 31.22 17.08
CA LEU A 218 -2.67 30.16 16.40
C LEU A 218 -2.46 28.93 17.31
N PRO A 219 -2.85 27.71 16.87
CA PRO A 219 -2.48 26.48 17.56
C PRO A 219 -0.96 26.27 17.60
N ALA A 220 -0.46 25.52 18.57
CA ALA A 220 0.97 25.27 18.72
C ALA A 220 1.55 24.59 17.46
N GLY A 221 2.65 25.12 16.94
CA GLY A 221 3.34 24.59 15.75
C GLY A 221 2.66 24.85 14.41
N TRP A 222 1.47 25.45 14.40
CA TRP A 222 0.79 25.88 13.18
C TRP A 222 1.38 27.19 12.65
N LEU A 223 1.06 27.51 11.40
CA LEU A 223 1.50 28.74 10.73
C LEU A 223 0.33 29.69 10.50
N THR A 224 0.61 30.99 10.51
CA THR A 224 -0.30 31.97 9.90
C THR A 224 -0.30 31.80 8.37
N SER A 225 -1.36 32.26 7.69
CA SER A 225 -1.42 32.26 6.22
C SER A 225 -0.26 33.06 5.61
N ALA A 226 0.15 34.15 6.25
CA ALA A 226 1.25 34.99 5.79
C ALA A 226 2.63 34.32 5.94
N GLU A 227 2.81 33.45 6.93
CA GLU A 227 4.01 32.62 7.08
C GLU A 227 4.01 31.48 6.08
N ALA A 228 2.88 30.77 5.95
CA ALA A 228 2.72 29.69 5.00
C ALA A 228 3.03 30.15 3.56
N ASN A 229 2.50 31.30 3.12
CA ASN A 229 2.72 31.85 1.78
C ASN A 229 4.19 32.24 1.47
N LYS A 230 5.08 32.27 2.47
CA LYS A 230 6.52 32.53 2.27
C LYS A 230 7.33 31.25 2.09
N LEU A 231 6.74 30.09 2.37
CA LEU A 231 7.41 28.80 2.28
C LEU A 231 7.45 28.30 0.83
N GLN A 232 8.39 27.40 0.54
CA GLN A 232 8.44 26.75 -0.77
C GLN A 232 7.28 25.79 -0.92
N GLY A 233 6.65 25.80 -2.10
CA GLY A 233 5.50 24.93 -2.41
C GLY A 233 4.21 25.30 -1.67
N ALA A 234 4.10 26.55 -1.22
CA ALA A 234 2.90 27.15 -0.63
C ALA A 234 1.85 27.55 -1.66
#